data_AF-A0A1T5N474-F1
#
_entry.id   AF-A0A1T5N474-F1
#
_cell.length_a   1.000
_cell.length_b   1.000
_cell.length_c   1.000
_cell.angle_alpha   90.00
_cell.angle_beta   90.00
_cell.angle_gamma   90.00
#
_symmetry.space_group_name_H-M   'P 1'
#
loop_
_entity.id
_entity.type
_entity.pdbx_description
1 polymer ?
#
loop_
_entity_poly.entity_id
_entity_poly.type
_entity_poly.pdbx_seq_one_letter_code
_entity_poly.pdbx_strand_id
1 'polypeptide(L)'
;MKLAALKKKPVLLIALFVVMLTGIQFIGQPVQNQPVTAPIKAPDEVLAILQRACYDCHSNETKLSWYDHIAPVSWLVSADVTTARSRFNLSTWDTLSPADQQGRLWEMVNMVLTGKMPLATYAATHPRSRLSAKDISVLKEYVTNTSPSTYHDTTVINEAAKEFRQFQQQSLPAAGNPVAANGVAYIPGYREWQVISTTNRFDNHSIRVVYGNAIAAKALRENQINPFPEGSTIVKVVWNSIEERNGDITPGSLNSVQIMTKNNKRFADSKGWGFAKFNGTALKPQGATPMFNTTCFNCHKIASGNDYVFNLPLADKENKREMFDAGNLHVITSFANRQQQSMSVLYGNTSAQQSALTGYKTYVPGEIFRLVTYKQADNKYWFGSYINGEVQSIETVSTASDAGVADKLTYKLERGQWPTGNAGDKVSPAARISAIFSHKPSVFP
;
A
#
# COMPACT_ATOMS: atom_id res chain seq x y z
N MET A 1 56.43 55.79 8.38
CA MET A 1 55.01 55.57 8.79
C MET A 1 54.28 54.77 7.72
N LYS A 2 54.09 53.44 7.84
CA LYS A 2 53.14 52.66 7.00
C LYS A 2 52.82 51.23 7.50
N LEU A 3 52.90 50.96 8.81
CA LEU A 3 52.58 49.64 9.39
C LEU A 3 51.28 49.58 10.20
N ALA A 4 50.61 50.71 10.46
CA ALA A 4 49.39 50.76 11.27
C ALA A 4 48.08 50.49 10.49
N ALA A 5 48.10 50.51 9.16
CA ALA A 5 46.90 50.39 8.32
C ALA A 5 46.50 48.94 8.00
N LEU A 6 47.42 47.97 8.10
CA LEU A 6 47.11 46.55 7.82
C LEU A 6 46.42 45.83 8.99
N LYS A 7 46.59 46.27 10.25
CA LYS A 7 45.98 45.62 11.43
C LYS A 7 44.49 45.94 11.65
N LYS A 8 43.96 47.02 11.06
CA LYS A 8 42.55 47.44 11.23
C LYS A 8 41.57 46.74 10.28
N LYS A 9 42.05 46.30 9.11
CA LYS A 9 41.24 45.58 8.10
C LYS A 9 40.69 44.23 8.60
N PRO A 10 41.46 43.34 9.24
CA PRO A 10 40.92 42.09 9.77
C PRO A 10 39.91 42.32 10.92
N VAL A 11 40.15 43.33 11.77
CA VAL A 11 39.21 43.69 12.85
C VAL A 11 37.88 44.19 12.30
N LEU A 12 37.90 45.02 11.25
CA LEU A 12 36.70 45.50 10.58
C LEU A 12 35.92 44.35 9.91
N LEU A 13 36.61 43.41 9.27
CA LEU A 13 36.00 42.23 8.65
C LEU A 13 35.36 41.30 9.68
N ILE A 14 36.03 41.08 10.82
CA ILE A 14 35.47 40.29 11.94
C ILE A 14 34.23 40.98 12.50
N ALA A 15 34.29 42.31 12.74
CA ALA A 15 33.15 43.06 13.23
C ALA A 15 31.96 42.99 12.26
N LEU A 16 32.20 43.16 10.95
CA LEU A 16 31.17 43.01 9.92
C LEU A 16 30.57 41.61 9.90
N PHE A 17 31.41 40.57 10.02
CA PHE A 17 30.98 39.18 10.08
C PHE A 17 30.12 38.88 11.32
N VAL A 18 30.50 39.40 12.50
CA VAL A 18 29.72 39.26 13.73
C VAL A 18 28.37 39.99 13.63
N VAL A 19 28.35 41.20 13.07
CA VAL A 19 27.10 41.95 12.83
C VAL A 19 26.19 41.19 11.86
N MET A 20 26.76 40.61 10.79
CA MET A 20 26.02 39.78 9.85
C MET A 20 25.46 38.51 10.51
N LEU A 21 26.28 37.80 11.30
CA LEU A 21 25.87 36.62 12.06
C LEU A 21 24.84 36.91 13.16
N THR A 22 24.81 38.13 13.67
CA THR A 22 23.80 38.57 14.65
C THR A 22 22.52 38.95 13.94
N GLY A 23 22.61 39.73 12.85
CA GLY A 23 21.45 40.15 12.06
C GLY A 23 20.69 38.96 11.45
N ILE A 24 21.42 37.93 10.98
CA ILE A 24 20.81 36.73 10.41
C ILE A 24 19.95 35.96 11.43
N GLN A 25 20.23 36.02 12.74
CA GLN A 25 19.44 35.30 13.75
C GLN A 25 17.95 35.72 13.74
N PHE A 26 17.65 36.97 13.38
CA PHE A 26 16.30 37.55 13.43
C PHE A 26 15.44 37.30 12.17
N ILE A 27 15.99 36.65 11.14
CA ILE A 27 15.25 36.40 9.89
C ILE A 27 14.29 35.20 10.04
N GLY A 28 14.67 34.19 10.83
CA GLY A 28 13.91 32.95 10.97
C GLY A 28 12.83 33.00 12.05
N GLN A 29 11.77 32.22 11.85
CA GLN A 29 10.75 32.01 12.88
C GLN A 29 11.19 30.88 13.83
N PRO A 30 11.27 31.12 15.16
CA PRO A 30 11.62 30.08 16.11
C PRO A 30 10.50 29.04 16.22
N VAL A 31 10.85 27.83 16.63
CA VAL A 31 9.86 26.80 16.96
C VAL A 31 9.02 27.26 18.14
N GLN A 32 7.70 27.25 17.99
CA GLN A 32 6.75 27.60 19.04
C GLN A 32 6.05 26.35 19.58
N ASN A 33 6.01 26.21 20.90
CA ASN A 33 5.29 25.13 21.58
C ASN A 33 3.88 25.62 21.96
N GLN A 34 2.88 25.14 21.23
CA GLN A 34 1.48 25.42 21.52
C GLN A 34 1.00 24.60 22.73
N PRO A 35 -0.15 24.92 23.35
CA PRO A 35 -0.68 24.10 24.43
C PRO A 35 -0.92 22.64 23.99
N VAL A 36 -0.71 21.70 24.91
CA VAL A 36 -1.13 20.29 24.72
C VAL A 36 -2.61 20.21 25.06
N THR A 37 -3.44 19.76 24.11
CA THR A 37 -4.90 19.73 24.28
C THR A 37 -5.47 18.32 24.27
N ALA A 38 -4.83 17.40 23.56
CA ALA A 38 -5.37 16.07 23.30
C ALA A 38 -4.21 15.08 23.03
N PRO A 39 -3.35 14.79 24.03
CA PRO A 39 -2.14 14.02 23.80
C PRO A 39 -2.43 12.55 23.49
N ILE A 40 -1.50 11.90 22.78
CA ILE A 40 -1.55 10.44 22.57
C ILE A 40 -1.55 9.68 23.90
N LYS A 41 -2.37 8.63 23.96
CA LYS A 41 -2.39 7.66 25.07
C LYS A 41 -1.81 6.34 24.59
N ALA A 42 -0.72 5.89 25.20
CA ALA A 42 -0.06 4.63 24.89
C ALA A 42 0.58 4.05 26.17
N PRO A 43 0.94 2.75 26.19
CA PRO A 43 1.68 2.16 27.30
C PRO A 43 2.98 2.93 27.60
N ASP A 44 3.43 2.90 28.85
CA ASP A 44 4.59 3.69 29.31
C ASP A 44 5.86 3.42 28.47
N GLU A 45 6.11 2.17 28.08
CA GLU A 45 7.27 1.82 27.23
C GLU A 45 7.17 2.46 25.84
N VAL A 46 5.97 2.53 25.26
CA VAL A 46 5.72 3.19 23.98
C VAL A 46 5.87 4.70 24.12
N LEU A 47 5.29 5.30 25.16
CA LEU A 47 5.41 6.75 25.41
C LEU A 47 6.87 7.16 25.63
N ALA A 48 7.66 6.37 26.36
CA ALA A 48 9.08 6.64 26.56
C ALA A 48 9.87 6.67 25.25
N ILE A 49 9.54 5.76 24.31
CA ILE A 49 10.15 5.75 22.97
C ILE A 49 9.72 7.00 22.17
N LEU A 50 8.43 7.30 22.13
CA LEU A 50 7.89 8.44 21.38
C LEU A 50 8.45 9.77 21.91
N GLN A 51 8.52 9.95 23.23
CA GLN A 51 9.07 11.15 23.87
C GLN A 51 10.55 11.34 23.54
N ARG A 52 11.34 10.26 23.50
CA ARG A 52 12.77 10.32 23.21
C ARG A 52 13.08 10.53 21.72
N ALA A 53 12.30 9.90 20.83
CA ALA A 53 12.66 9.81 19.40
C ALA A 53 11.77 10.67 18.48
N CYS A 54 10.56 11.02 18.89
CA CYS A 54 9.56 11.65 18.01
C CYS A 54 9.09 13.03 18.48
N TYR A 55 8.95 13.25 19.79
CA TYR A 55 8.31 14.46 20.34
C TYR A 55 8.98 15.76 19.92
N ASP A 56 10.31 15.78 19.79
CA ASP A 56 11.03 16.99 19.39
C ASP A 56 10.51 17.58 18.07
N CYS A 57 10.07 16.75 17.13
CA CYS A 57 9.51 17.21 15.85
C CYS A 57 7.99 17.07 15.75
N HIS A 58 7.41 16.04 16.39
CA HIS A 58 6.02 15.64 16.20
C HIS A 58 5.10 15.95 17.37
N SER A 59 5.52 16.76 18.36
CA SER A 59 4.64 17.21 19.45
C SER A 59 4.75 18.72 19.66
N ASN A 60 3.86 19.28 20.47
CA ASN A 60 3.97 20.65 20.98
C ASN A 60 4.94 20.75 22.17
N GLU A 61 5.68 19.69 22.50
CA GLU A 61 6.62 19.63 23.62
C GLU A 61 8.06 19.54 23.12
N THR A 62 8.37 20.27 22.04
CA THR A 62 9.70 20.25 21.41
C THR A 62 10.78 20.72 22.38
N LYS A 63 11.84 19.92 22.56
CA LYS A 63 13.00 20.25 23.39
C LYS A 63 14.24 20.42 22.52
N LEU A 64 14.52 21.66 22.14
CA LEU A 64 15.68 22.01 21.34
C LEU A 64 16.95 22.09 22.18
N SER A 65 18.09 21.66 21.60
CA SER A 65 19.40 21.92 22.17
C SER A 65 19.81 23.38 21.94
N TRP A 66 20.73 23.92 22.73
CA TRP A 66 21.16 25.33 22.61
C TRP A 66 21.62 25.72 21.20
N TYR A 67 22.24 24.79 20.47
CA TYR A 67 22.74 25.02 19.11
C TYR A 67 21.63 24.99 18.05
N ASP A 68 20.50 24.35 18.32
CA ASP A 68 19.33 24.34 17.42
C ASP A 68 18.62 25.70 17.42
N HIS A 69 18.94 26.59 18.35
CA HIS A 69 18.44 27.96 18.38
C HIS A 69 19.26 28.93 17.53
N ILE A 70 20.40 28.49 16.97
CA ILE A 70 21.33 29.37 16.24
C ILE A 70 21.13 29.22 14.73
N ALA A 71 20.93 30.34 14.03
CA ALA A 71 20.84 30.37 12.58
C ALA A 71 22.19 30.03 11.91
N PRO A 72 22.19 29.35 10.76
CA PRO A 72 21.00 28.97 9.97
C PRO A 72 20.34 27.65 10.41
N VAL A 73 20.90 26.93 11.39
CA VAL A 73 20.38 25.63 11.85
C VAL A 73 18.95 25.76 12.39
N SER A 74 18.67 26.81 13.14
CA SER A 74 17.32 27.07 13.69
C SER A 74 16.23 27.18 12.64
N TRP A 75 16.55 27.64 11.42
CA TRP A 75 15.59 27.72 10.34
C TRP A 75 15.26 26.36 9.75
N LEU A 76 16.27 25.49 9.61
CA LEU A 76 16.08 24.11 9.18
C LEU A 76 15.25 23.33 10.20
N VAL A 77 15.59 23.45 11.48
CA VAL A 77 14.83 22.83 12.58
C VAL A 77 13.39 23.33 12.58
N SER A 78 13.16 24.64 12.44
CA SER A 78 11.80 25.20 12.38
C SER A 78 10.99 24.69 11.18
N ALA A 79 11.62 24.57 10.01
CA ALA A 79 10.99 24.02 8.83
C ALA A 79 10.65 22.51 8.99
N ASP A 80 11.57 21.74 9.56
CA ASP A 80 11.39 20.31 9.82
C ASP A 80 10.27 20.08 10.85
N VAL A 81 10.27 20.81 11.97
CA VAL A 81 9.21 20.72 13.00
C VAL A 81 7.85 21.13 12.42
N THR A 82 7.77 22.23 11.67
CA THR A 82 6.53 22.65 11.01
C THR A 82 6.02 21.58 10.04
N THR A 83 6.92 21.02 9.23
CA THR A 83 6.58 19.95 8.29
C THR A 83 6.13 18.68 9.02
N ALA A 84 6.83 18.27 10.07
CA ALA A 84 6.50 17.11 10.89
C ALA A 84 5.12 17.24 11.55
N ARG A 85 4.84 18.37 12.22
CA ARG A 85 3.55 18.66 12.88
C ARG A 85 2.38 18.74 11.89
N SER A 86 2.62 19.17 10.65
CA SER A 86 1.60 19.19 9.58
C SER A 86 1.14 17.80 9.14
N ARG A 87 1.96 16.76 9.36
CA ARG A 87 1.61 15.36 9.05
C ARG A 87 0.77 14.75 10.17
N PHE A 88 1.22 14.94 11.41
CA PHE A 88 0.51 14.60 12.64
C PHE A 88 1.18 15.29 13.82
N ASN A 89 0.44 15.47 14.92
CA ASN A 89 0.95 16.06 16.15
C ASN A 89 0.49 15.24 17.36
N LEU A 90 1.43 14.68 18.11
CA LEU A 90 1.23 13.82 19.27
C LEU A 90 0.61 14.56 20.47
N SER A 91 0.64 15.90 20.48
CA SER A 91 -0.02 16.72 21.50
C SER A 91 -1.49 17.05 21.17
N THR A 92 -1.93 16.76 19.95
CA THR A 92 -3.31 16.91 19.49
C THR A 92 -3.85 15.62 18.88
N TRP A 93 -3.28 14.49 19.28
CA TRP A 93 -3.54 13.16 18.75
C TRP A 93 -5.00 12.73 18.85
N ASP A 94 -5.64 12.91 20.01
CA ASP A 94 -7.03 12.47 20.25
C ASP A 94 -8.07 13.31 19.46
N THR A 95 -7.63 14.32 18.70
CA THR A 95 -8.49 15.03 17.73
C THR A 95 -8.67 14.26 16.40
N LEU A 96 -7.79 13.29 16.12
CA LEU A 96 -7.86 12.46 14.93
C LEU A 96 -8.92 11.37 15.09
N SER A 97 -9.54 10.96 13.97
CA SER A 97 -10.42 9.80 13.97
C SER A 97 -9.64 8.52 14.34
N PRO A 98 -10.27 7.50 14.95
CA PRO A 98 -9.59 6.25 15.29
C PRO A 98 -8.86 5.60 14.11
N ALA A 99 -9.45 5.66 12.91
CA ALA A 99 -8.84 5.14 11.68
C ALA A 99 -7.59 5.94 11.27
N ASP A 100 -7.60 7.27 11.43
CA ASP A 100 -6.43 8.11 11.16
C ASP A 100 -5.33 7.87 12.19
N GLN A 101 -5.68 7.74 13.48
CA GLN A 101 -4.71 7.40 14.54
C GLN A 101 -3.99 6.09 14.23
N GLN A 102 -4.75 5.03 13.93
CA GLN A 102 -4.20 3.74 13.52
C GLN A 102 -3.31 3.90 12.29
N GLY A 103 -3.79 4.53 11.21
CA GLY A 103 -3.02 4.72 9.98
C GLY A 103 -1.69 5.44 10.21
N ARG A 104 -1.68 6.47 11.06
CA ARG A 104 -0.47 7.23 11.42
C ARG A 104 0.50 6.42 12.27
N LEU A 105 0.02 5.60 13.21
CA LEU A 105 0.88 4.70 13.98
C LEU A 105 1.61 3.70 13.09
N TRP A 106 0.90 3.06 12.17
CA TRP A 106 1.50 2.16 11.19
C TRP A 106 2.47 2.88 10.26
N GLU A 107 2.15 4.11 9.84
CA GLU A 107 3.07 4.95 9.05
C GLU A 107 4.36 5.27 9.82
N MET A 108 4.28 5.60 11.11
CA MET A 108 5.46 5.86 11.95
C MET A 108 6.41 4.66 11.97
N VAL A 109 5.90 3.47 12.26
CA VAL A 109 6.71 2.23 12.29
C VAL A 109 7.36 1.98 10.93
N ASN A 110 6.62 2.15 9.85
CA ASN A 110 7.14 1.95 8.49
C ASN A 110 8.21 2.96 8.08
N MET A 111 8.06 4.23 8.50
CA MET A 111 9.09 5.25 8.28
C MET A 111 10.38 4.96 9.04
N VAL A 112 10.28 4.38 10.24
CA VAL A 112 11.45 3.89 11.00
C VAL A 112 12.09 2.69 10.32
N LEU A 113 11.30 1.68 9.94
CA LEU A 113 11.81 0.45 9.31
C LEU A 113 12.48 0.72 7.95
N THR A 114 12.03 1.71 7.22
CA THR A 114 12.62 2.12 5.93
C THR A 114 13.79 3.11 6.08
N GLY A 115 14.21 3.41 7.32
CA GLY A 115 15.33 4.31 7.61
C GLY A 115 15.07 5.77 7.24
N LYS A 116 13.80 6.15 7.06
CA LYS A 116 13.40 7.54 6.75
C LYS A 116 13.21 8.37 8.02
N MET A 117 12.96 7.71 9.15
CA MET A 117 12.86 8.33 10.47
C MET A 117 13.74 7.61 11.50
N PRO A 118 14.36 8.36 12.43
CA PRO A 118 14.53 9.82 12.40
C PRO A 118 15.35 10.27 11.17
N LEU A 119 15.25 11.55 10.79
CA LEU A 119 16.07 12.10 9.71
C LEU A 119 17.56 11.84 10.01
N ALA A 120 18.32 11.34 9.03
CA ALA A 120 19.72 10.96 9.25
C ALA A 120 20.58 12.14 9.73
N THR A 121 20.31 13.34 9.23
CA THR A 121 20.94 14.60 9.67
C THR A 121 20.64 14.92 11.12
N TYR A 122 19.38 14.78 11.54
CA TYR A 122 18.97 14.97 12.93
C TYR A 122 19.64 13.94 13.85
N ALA A 123 19.61 12.65 13.47
CA ALA A 123 20.19 11.57 14.24
C ALA A 123 21.73 11.62 14.34
N ALA A 124 22.41 12.44 13.52
CA ALA A 124 23.84 12.68 13.61
C ALA A 124 24.19 13.61 14.79
N THR A 125 23.38 14.64 15.04
CA THR A 125 23.56 15.59 16.15
C THR A 125 22.77 15.20 17.40
N HIS A 126 21.72 14.40 17.25
CA HIS A 126 20.85 13.91 18.31
C HIS A 126 20.87 12.38 18.40
N PRO A 127 21.98 11.75 18.82
CA PRO A 127 22.12 10.28 18.79
C PRO A 127 21.10 9.55 19.67
N ARG A 128 20.56 10.21 20.71
CA ARG A 128 19.50 9.66 21.57
C ARG A 128 18.19 9.40 20.84
N SER A 129 17.94 10.07 19.70
CA SER A 129 16.75 9.87 18.86
C SER A 129 16.75 8.54 18.10
N ARG A 130 17.90 7.85 18.02
CA ARG A 130 18.02 6.57 17.31
C ARG A 130 17.22 5.49 18.03
N LEU A 131 16.42 4.75 17.28
CA LEU A 131 15.67 3.60 17.76
C LEU A 131 16.53 2.35 17.69
N SER A 132 16.55 1.58 18.78
CA SER A 132 17.14 0.26 18.87
C SER A 132 16.22 -0.81 18.27
N ALA A 133 16.75 -2.01 18.04
CA ALA A 133 15.93 -3.15 17.61
C ALA A 133 14.82 -3.48 18.63
N LYS A 134 15.09 -3.29 19.94
CA LYS A 134 14.09 -3.45 21.00
C LYS A 134 12.97 -2.42 20.85
N ASP A 135 13.31 -1.14 20.68
CA ASP A 135 12.32 -0.07 20.50
C ASP A 135 11.41 -0.37 19.31
N ILE A 136 12.00 -0.81 18.18
CA ILE A 136 11.26 -1.18 16.97
C ILE A 136 10.33 -2.36 17.24
N SER A 137 10.76 -3.37 17.99
CA SER A 137 9.91 -4.51 18.36
C SER A 137 8.70 -4.07 19.18
N VAL A 138 8.91 -3.23 20.21
CA VAL A 138 7.84 -2.69 21.05
C VAL A 138 6.83 -1.90 20.21
N LEU A 139 7.31 -1.04 19.31
CA LEU A 139 6.42 -0.28 18.43
C LEU A 139 5.65 -1.17 17.46
N LYS A 140 6.29 -2.19 16.87
CA LYS A 140 5.63 -3.15 15.97
C LYS A 140 4.52 -3.93 16.68
N GLU A 141 4.78 -4.37 17.89
CA GLU A 141 3.80 -5.07 18.72
C GLU A 141 2.62 -4.14 19.06
N TYR A 142 2.92 -2.92 19.51
CA TYR A 142 1.89 -1.92 19.82
C TYR A 142 0.96 -1.66 18.63
N VAL A 143 1.50 -1.36 17.44
CA VAL A 143 0.65 -1.07 16.27
C VAL A 143 -0.11 -2.30 15.79
N THR A 144 0.47 -3.50 15.90
CA THR A 144 -0.24 -4.75 15.56
C THR A 144 -1.48 -4.93 16.42
N ASN A 145 -1.38 -4.63 17.71
CA ASN A 145 -2.50 -4.73 18.65
C ASN A 145 -3.56 -3.64 18.48
N THR A 146 -3.29 -2.57 17.71
CA THR A 146 -4.32 -1.55 17.37
C THR A 146 -5.27 -1.97 16.25
N SER A 147 -4.97 -3.06 15.52
CA SER A 147 -5.80 -3.56 14.42
C SER A 147 -6.07 -5.06 14.55
N PRO A 148 -6.75 -5.51 15.62
CA PRO A 148 -7.05 -6.93 15.79
C PRO A 148 -8.03 -7.41 14.71
N SER A 149 -7.80 -8.62 14.20
CA SER A 149 -8.75 -9.27 13.28
C SER A 149 -10.06 -9.60 13.98
N THR A 150 -11.17 -9.10 13.45
CA THR A 150 -12.51 -9.60 13.79
C THR A 150 -12.82 -10.82 12.93
N TYR A 151 -12.62 -12.01 13.50
CA TYR A 151 -12.90 -13.26 12.80
C TYR A 151 -14.40 -13.46 12.61
N HIS A 152 -14.78 -13.93 11.42
CA HIS A 152 -16.19 -14.16 11.05
C HIS A 152 -17.08 -12.94 11.29
N ASP A 153 -16.63 -11.76 10.85
CA ASP A 153 -17.40 -10.52 10.98
C ASP A 153 -18.65 -10.58 10.09
N THR A 154 -19.80 -10.82 10.74
CA THR A 154 -21.09 -10.94 10.07
C THR A 154 -21.49 -9.66 9.33
N THR A 155 -21.02 -8.49 9.78
CA THR A 155 -21.28 -7.20 9.11
C THR A 155 -20.58 -7.18 7.75
N VAL A 156 -19.28 -7.45 7.72
CA VAL A 156 -18.48 -7.46 6.49
C VAL A 156 -18.98 -8.55 5.52
N ILE A 157 -19.32 -9.73 6.04
CA ILE A 157 -19.88 -10.83 5.25
C ILE A 157 -21.22 -10.42 4.61
N ASN A 158 -22.12 -9.82 5.38
CA ASN A 158 -23.44 -9.41 4.90
C ASN A 158 -23.36 -8.27 3.88
N GLU A 159 -22.44 -7.31 4.09
CA GLU A 159 -22.17 -6.23 3.13
C GLU A 159 -21.65 -6.78 1.80
N ALA A 160 -20.66 -7.67 1.84
CA ALA A 160 -20.12 -8.32 0.64
C ALA A 160 -21.21 -9.12 -0.10
N ALA A 161 -22.04 -9.87 0.65
CA ALA A 161 -23.14 -10.62 0.08
C ALA A 161 -24.23 -9.72 -0.54
N LYS A 162 -24.49 -8.54 0.07
CA LYS A 162 -25.40 -7.54 -0.48
C LYS A 162 -24.86 -6.95 -1.78
N GLU A 163 -23.60 -6.54 -1.79
CA GLU A 163 -22.91 -6.01 -2.98
C GLU A 163 -22.96 -7.02 -4.13
N PHE A 164 -22.64 -8.29 -3.85
CA PHE A 164 -22.69 -9.36 -4.85
C PHE A 164 -24.10 -9.56 -5.43
N ARG A 165 -25.15 -9.57 -4.59
CA ARG A 165 -26.54 -9.68 -5.07
C ARG A 165 -26.95 -8.49 -5.94
N GLN A 166 -26.54 -7.28 -5.57
CA GLN A 166 -26.83 -6.08 -6.37
C GLN A 166 -26.18 -6.17 -7.75
N PHE A 167 -24.94 -6.67 -7.79
CA PHE A 167 -24.26 -6.93 -9.04
C PHE A 167 -24.97 -7.99 -9.90
N GLN A 168 -25.34 -9.14 -9.32
CA GLN A 168 -26.08 -10.19 -10.03
C GLN A 168 -27.41 -9.70 -10.63
N GLN A 169 -28.07 -8.76 -9.94
CA GLN A 169 -29.35 -8.19 -10.37
C GLN A 169 -29.19 -7.00 -11.33
N GLN A 170 -27.96 -6.61 -11.68
CA GLN A 170 -27.64 -5.38 -12.43
C GLN A 170 -28.31 -4.13 -11.83
N SER A 171 -28.52 -4.12 -10.51
CA SER A 171 -29.23 -3.04 -9.81
C SER A 171 -28.32 -1.92 -9.32
N LEU A 172 -27.00 -2.04 -9.58
CA LEU A 172 -26.06 -0.94 -9.38
C LEU A 172 -26.24 0.07 -10.53
N PRO A 173 -26.29 1.38 -10.24
CA PRO A 173 -26.24 2.38 -11.29
C PRO A 173 -25.00 2.13 -12.16
N ALA A 174 -25.12 2.28 -13.48
CA ALA A 174 -23.95 2.34 -14.34
C ALA A 174 -23.12 3.54 -13.89
N ALA A 175 -22.14 3.31 -13.02
CA ALA A 175 -21.14 4.31 -12.72
C ALA A 175 -20.50 4.60 -14.07
N GLY A 176 -20.60 5.85 -14.53
CA GLY A 176 -19.95 6.26 -15.76
C GLY A 176 -18.42 6.10 -15.65
N ASN A 177 -17.68 6.85 -16.43
CA ASN A 177 -16.23 6.92 -16.25
C ASN A 177 -15.90 8.19 -15.45
N PRO A 178 -16.03 8.20 -14.10
CA PRO A 178 -15.76 9.39 -13.31
C PRO A 178 -14.31 9.81 -13.49
N VAL A 179 -14.09 11.12 -13.36
CA VAL A 179 -12.79 11.74 -13.52
C VAL A 179 -12.42 12.42 -12.20
N ALA A 180 -11.23 12.11 -11.67
CA ALA A 180 -10.72 12.77 -10.48
C ALA A 180 -10.40 14.26 -10.76
N ALA A 181 -10.28 15.08 -9.72
CA ALA A 181 -10.05 16.52 -9.88
C ALA A 181 -8.75 16.89 -10.64
N ASN A 182 -7.74 16.01 -10.64
CA ASN A 182 -6.52 16.16 -11.45
C ASN A 182 -6.68 15.64 -12.90
N GLY A 183 -7.89 15.22 -13.27
CA GLY A 183 -8.29 14.73 -14.58
C GLY A 183 -7.98 13.24 -14.85
N VAL A 184 -7.47 12.47 -13.89
CA VAL A 184 -7.24 11.03 -14.11
C VAL A 184 -8.59 10.33 -14.08
N ALA A 185 -8.95 9.66 -15.18
CA ALA A 185 -10.23 8.99 -15.34
C ALA A 185 -10.21 7.56 -14.77
N TYR A 186 -11.37 7.07 -14.34
CA TYR A 186 -11.58 5.64 -14.12
C TYR A 186 -11.44 4.86 -15.43
N ILE A 187 -10.84 3.67 -15.39
CA ILE A 187 -10.48 2.89 -16.58
C ILE A 187 -11.07 1.47 -16.45
N PRO A 188 -12.35 1.24 -16.81
CA PRO A 188 -12.98 -0.07 -16.59
C PRO A 188 -12.23 -1.23 -17.25
N GLY A 189 -11.56 -0.98 -18.39
CA GLY A 189 -10.76 -1.95 -19.13
C GLY A 189 -9.50 -2.47 -18.42
N TYR A 190 -9.18 -2.01 -17.20
CA TYR A 190 -8.06 -2.59 -16.44
C TYR A 190 -8.26 -4.07 -16.10
N ARG A 191 -9.51 -4.55 -16.11
CA ARG A 191 -9.86 -5.96 -15.82
C ARG A 191 -9.24 -6.93 -16.82
N GLU A 192 -8.91 -6.42 -18.00
CA GLU A 192 -8.26 -7.14 -19.10
C GLU A 192 -6.72 -7.09 -19.01
N TRP A 193 -6.17 -6.35 -18.04
CA TRP A 193 -4.73 -6.11 -17.96
C TRP A 193 -4.00 -7.18 -17.14
N GLN A 194 -2.69 -7.24 -17.32
CA GLN A 194 -1.80 -8.15 -16.61
C GLN A 194 -1.87 -7.88 -15.09
N VAL A 195 -2.13 -8.92 -14.30
CA VAL A 195 -1.92 -8.87 -12.85
C VAL A 195 -0.41 -8.83 -12.57
N ILE A 196 0.05 -7.76 -11.95
CA ILE A 196 1.47 -7.57 -11.61
C ILE A 196 1.75 -7.94 -10.15
N SER A 197 0.76 -7.82 -9.26
CA SER A 197 0.92 -8.23 -7.86
C SER A 197 -0.43 -8.45 -7.18
N THR A 198 -0.44 -9.33 -6.17
CA THR A 198 -1.51 -9.37 -5.16
C THR A 198 -0.93 -9.03 -3.80
N THR A 199 -1.75 -8.42 -2.95
CA THR A 199 -1.34 -7.95 -1.62
C THR A 199 -2.42 -8.26 -0.60
N ASN A 200 -2.04 -8.80 0.55
CA ASN A 200 -2.88 -8.92 1.73
C ASN A 200 -2.32 -7.99 2.82
N ARG A 201 -3.18 -7.16 3.40
CA ARG A 201 -2.82 -6.17 4.41
C ARG A 201 -3.61 -6.44 5.68
N PHE A 202 -2.91 -6.85 6.73
CA PHE A 202 -3.51 -7.16 8.03
C PHE A 202 -3.58 -5.95 8.95
N ASP A 203 -2.88 -4.87 8.63
CA ASP A 203 -2.93 -3.60 9.36
C ASP A 203 -4.16 -2.74 9.03
N ASN A 204 -4.86 -3.04 7.93
CA ASN A 204 -6.11 -2.38 7.56
C ASN A 204 -7.14 -3.35 6.95
N HIS A 205 -6.97 -4.64 7.20
CA HIS A 205 -7.87 -5.72 6.80
C HIS A 205 -8.35 -5.60 5.35
N SER A 206 -7.40 -5.62 4.40
CA SER A 206 -7.71 -5.54 2.98
C SER A 206 -6.94 -6.54 2.12
N ILE A 207 -7.58 -6.98 1.03
CA ILE A 207 -6.97 -7.76 -0.04
C ILE A 207 -6.99 -6.95 -1.33
N ARG A 208 -5.93 -7.08 -2.13
CA ARG A 208 -5.68 -6.20 -3.28
C ARG A 208 -5.15 -6.97 -4.46
N VAL A 209 -5.61 -6.60 -5.64
CA VAL A 209 -5.02 -7.03 -6.91
C VAL A 209 -4.54 -5.78 -7.65
N VAL A 210 -3.30 -5.85 -8.12
CA VAL A 210 -2.64 -4.79 -8.86
C VAL A 210 -2.45 -5.23 -10.30
N TYR A 211 -2.96 -4.40 -11.22
CA TYR A 211 -2.95 -4.59 -12.65
C TYR A 211 -2.01 -3.57 -13.30
N GLY A 212 -1.32 -3.96 -14.36
CA GLY A 212 -0.50 -3.08 -15.19
C GLY A 212 -0.91 -3.21 -16.66
N ASN A 213 -1.11 -2.09 -17.35
CA ASN A 213 -1.39 -2.12 -18.79
C ASN A 213 -0.22 -2.75 -19.57
N ALA A 214 -0.44 -3.03 -20.87
CA ALA A 214 0.57 -3.69 -21.70
C ALA A 214 1.94 -3.01 -21.67
N ILE A 215 1.98 -1.67 -21.58
CA ILE A 215 3.22 -0.87 -21.47
C ILE A 215 3.91 -1.17 -20.14
N ALA A 216 3.20 -1.06 -19.01
CA ALA A 216 3.76 -1.33 -17.68
C ALA A 216 4.18 -2.80 -17.51
N ALA A 217 3.38 -3.74 -18.03
CA ALA A 217 3.69 -5.17 -17.98
C ALA A 217 4.93 -5.52 -18.80
N LYS A 218 5.09 -4.93 -20.00
CA LYS A 218 6.30 -5.08 -20.82
C LYS A 218 7.52 -4.49 -20.11
N ALA A 219 7.39 -3.28 -19.56
CA ALA A 219 8.45 -2.63 -18.79
C ALA A 219 8.91 -3.49 -17.61
N LEU A 220 8.00 -4.15 -16.90
CA LEU A 220 8.33 -5.07 -15.81
C LEU A 220 9.08 -6.31 -16.30
N ARG A 221 8.62 -6.95 -17.38
CA ARG A 221 9.30 -8.13 -17.96
C ARG A 221 10.71 -7.82 -18.45
N GLU A 222 10.91 -6.62 -19.01
CA GLU A 222 12.18 -6.16 -19.57
C GLU A 222 13.04 -5.39 -18.55
N ASN A 223 12.57 -5.25 -17.30
CA ASN A 223 13.20 -4.44 -16.25
C ASN A 223 13.48 -2.97 -16.65
N GLN A 224 12.64 -2.39 -17.51
CA GLN A 224 12.68 -1.00 -17.99
C GLN A 224 11.72 -0.12 -17.20
N ILE A 225 11.91 -0.06 -15.88
CA ILE A 225 10.96 0.55 -14.94
C ILE A 225 11.47 1.82 -14.25
N ASN A 226 12.72 2.23 -14.50
CA ASN A 226 13.31 3.41 -13.89
C ASN A 226 13.92 4.34 -14.97
N PRO A 227 13.12 5.25 -15.55
CA PRO A 227 11.69 5.46 -15.30
C PRO A 227 10.78 4.44 -16.03
N PHE A 228 9.53 4.31 -15.60
CA PHE A 228 8.50 3.64 -16.40
C PHE A 228 8.23 4.43 -17.69
N PRO A 229 7.95 3.75 -18.82
CA PRO A 229 7.63 4.42 -20.08
C PRO A 229 6.37 5.29 -20.00
N GLU A 230 6.32 6.34 -20.82
CA GLU A 230 5.13 7.20 -21.00
C GLU A 230 3.89 6.34 -21.33
N GLY A 231 2.74 6.65 -20.71
CA GLY A 231 1.50 5.88 -20.88
C GLY A 231 1.40 4.62 -20.01
N SER A 232 2.45 4.26 -19.27
CA SER A 232 2.36 3.19 -18.25
C SER A 232 1.24 3.52 -17.25
N THR A 233 0.34 2.58 -17.04
CA THR A 233 -0.78 2.74 -16.10
C THR A 233 -0.91 1.52 -15.22
N ILE A 234 -1.04 1.77 -13.92
CA ILE A 234 -1.18 0.75 -12.89
C ILE A 234 -2.48 1.01 -12.15
N VAL A 235 -3.28 -0.04 -11.99
CA VAL A 235 -4.54 0.00 -11.24
C VAL A 235 -4.47 -0.98 -10.08
N LYS A 236 -4.80 -0.51 -8.89
CA LYS A 236 -4.90 -1.33 -7.68
C LYS A 236 -6.34 -1.35 -7.22
N VAL A 237 -6.95 -2.52 -7.25
CA VAL A 237 -8.29 -2.76 -6.71
C VAL A 237 -8.15 -3.27 -5.29
N VAL A 238 -8.96 -2.72 -4.38
CA VAL A 238 -8.91 -3.00 -2.95
C VAL A 238 -10.29 -3.44 -2.50
N TRP A 239 -10.35 -4.59 -1.84
CA TRP A 239 -11.53 -5.07 -1.11
C TRP A 239 -11.22 -5.10 0.38
N ASN A 240 -12.25 -4.89 1.20
CA ASN A 240 -12.18 -5.24 2.61
C ASN A 240 -11.93 -6.75 2.76
N SER A 241 -11.37 -7.20 3.87
CA SER A 241 -11.11 -8.62 4.11
C SER A 241 -12.16 -9.26 5.01
N ILE A 242 -12.61 -10.45 4.63
CA ILE A 242 -13.30 -11.38 5.51
C ILE A 242 -12.24 -12.36 6.02
N GLU A 243 -12.03 -12.42 7.33
CA GLU A 243 -10.99 -13.25 7.95
C GLU A 243 -11.61 -14.34 8.82
N GLU A 244 -11.07 -15.56 8.73
CA GLU A 244 -11.56 -16.74 9.43
C GLU A 244 -10.48 -17.35 10.34
N ARG A 245 -10.90 -18.05 11.39
CA ARG A 245 -9.97 -18.63 12.40
C ARG A 245 -9.06 -19.71 11.84
N ASN A 246 -9.48 -20.38 10.77
CA ASN A 246 -8.66 -21.35 10.03
C ASN A 246 -7.58 -20.67 9.16
N GLY A 247 -7.48 -19.34 9.22
CA GLY A 247 -6.51 -18.55 8.47
C GLY A 247 -7.02 -18.06 7.12
N ASP A 248 -8.22 -18.46 6.66
CA ASP A 248 -8.74 -18.01 5.37
C ASP A 248 -9.00 -16.51 5.38
N ILE A 249 -8.60 -15.86 4.29
CA ILE A 249 -8.83 -14.45 4.02
C ILE A 249 -9.42 -14.32 2.63
N THR A 250 -10.66 -13.86 2.55
CA THR A 250 -11.39 -13.68 1.30
C THR A 250 -11.81 -12.23 1.09
N PRO A 251 -12.11 -11.81 -0.16
CA PRO A 251 -12.59 -10.46 -0.43
C PRO A 251 -13.99 -10.25 0.14
N GLY A 252 -14.15 -9.13 0.84
CA GLY A 252 -15.43 -8.53 1.19
C GLY A 252 -15.88 -7.50 0.14
N SER A 253 -16.57 -6.45 0.58
CA SER A 253 -17.04 -5.36 -0.28
C SER A 253 -15.90 -4.58 -0.94
N LEU A 254 -16.17 -4.03 -2.13
CA LEU A 254 -15.23 -3.17 -2.86
C LEU A 254 -14.96 -1.90 -2.04
N ASN A 255 -13.70 -1.74 -1.62
CA ASN A 255 -13.27 -0.57 -0.87
C ASN A 255 -12.93 0.58 -1.83
N SER A 256 -12.03 0.34 -2.77
CA SER A 256 -11.61 1.36 -3.74
C SER A 256 -10.88 0.80 -4.96
N VAL A 257 -10.90 1.59 -6.04
CA VAL A 257 -10.03 1.44 -7.20
C VAL A 257 -9.06 2.61 -7.24
N GLN A 258 -7.76 2.33 -7.26
CA GLN A 258 -6.70 3.34 -7.21
C GLN A 258 -5.89 3.25 -8.50
N ILE A 259 -5.65 4.39 -9.14
CA ILE A 259 -5.01 4.48 -10.45
C ILE A 259 -3.79 5.37 -10.34
N MET A 260 -2.69 4.93 -10.94
CA MET A 260 -1.56 5.80 -11.26
C MET A 260 -1.18 5.67 -12.73
N THR A 261 -1.03 6.80 -13.41
CA THR A 261 -0.73 6.85 -14.85
C THR A 261 0.44 7.78 -15.14
N LYS A 262 1.34 7.34 -16.02
CA LYS A 262 2.56 8.06 -16.38
C LYS A 262 2.28 9.03 -17.54
N ASN A 263 2.36 10.32 -17.24
CA ASN A 263 2.44 11.39 -18.22
C ASN A 263 3.40 12.49 -17.75
N ASN A 264 4.59 12.54 -18.34
CA ASN A 264 5.67 13.43 -17.89
C ASN A 264 5.34 14.92 -18.04
N LYS A 265 4.58 15.29 -19.08
CA LYS A 265 4.19 16.69 -19.33
C LYS A 265 3.10 17.14 -18.38
N ARG A 266 2.07 16.31 -18.19
CA ARG A 266 0.87 16.65 -17.42
C ARG A 266 1.10 16.62 -15.91
N PHE A 267 1.98 15.74 -15.44
CA PHE A 267 2.21 15.50 -14.02
C PHE A 267 3.66 15.78 -13.61
N ALA A 268 4.24 16.86 -14.13
CA ALA A 268 5.65 17.22 -13.89
C ALA A 268 5.99 17.32 -12.39
N ASP A 269 5.10 17.92 -11.60
CA ASP A 269 5.28 18.13 -10.14
C ASP A 269 5.30 16.83 -9.32
N SER A 270 4.81 15.74 -9.91
CA SER A 270 4.81 14.39 -9.33
C SER A 270 5.64 13.41 -10.16
N LYS A 271 6.70 13.92 -10.81
CA LYS A 271 7.67 13.11 -11.57
C LYS A 271 7.01 12.24 -12.64
N GLY A 272 6.00 12.83 -13.29
CA GLY A 272 5.23 12.23 -14.36
C GLY A 272 4.08 11.33 -13.90
N TRP A 273 3.82 11.17 -12.61
CA TRP A 273 2.74 10.29 -12.14
C TRP A 273 1.47 11.04 -11.73
N GLY A 274 0.35 10.76 -12.40
CA GLY A 274 -0.98 11.20 -11.98
C GLY A 274 -1.66 10.14 -11.13
N PHE A 275 -2.14 10.49 -9.94
CA PHE A 275 -2.79 9.58 -8.99
C PHE A 275 -4.28 9.87 -8.84
N ALA A 276 -5.11 8.82 -8.79
CA ALA A 276 -6.53 8.91 -8.46
C ALA A 276 -6.98 7.74 -7.58
N LYS A 277 -8.03 7.97 -6.79
CA LYS A 277 -8.70 6.96 -5.98
C LYS A 277 -10.21 7.14 -6.12
N PHE A 278 -10.91 6.05 -6.42
CA PHE A 278 -12.36 5.98 -6.56
C PHE A 278 -12.89 5.03 -5.48
N ASN A 279 -13.82 5.50 -4.64
CA ASN A 279 -14.29 4.75 -3.47
C ASN A 279 -15.61 4.04 -3.74
N GLY A 280 -15.69 2.79 -3.28
CA GLY A 280 -16.88 1.94 -3.35
C GLY A 280 -17.37 1.65 -4.78
N THR A 281 -18.50 0.98 -4.87
CA THR A 281 -19.19 0.67 -6.15
C THR A 281 -19.73 1.90 -6.86
N ALA A 282 -19.97 3.00 -6.15
CA ALA A 282 -20.34 4.29 -6.74
C ALA A 282 -19.16 5.01 -7.43
N LEU A 283 -17.93 4.49 -7.29
CA LEU A 283 -16.71 5.05 -7.87
C LEU A 283 -16.52 6.55 -7.58
N LYS A 284 -16.85 6.99 -6.36
CA LYS A 284 -16.75 8.40 -5.99
C LYS A 284 -15.28 8.83 -5.98
N PRO A 285 -14.85 9.83 -6.77
CA PRO A 285 -13.47 10.28 -6.78
C PRO A 285 -13.10 10.90 -5.42
N GLN A 286 -11.93 10.55 -4.91
CA GLN A 286 -11.37 11.11 -3.69
C GLN A 286 -10.57 12.39 -3.99
N GLY A 287 -10.75 13.40 -3.13
CA GLY A 287 -10.12 14.70 -3.25
C GLY A 287 -10.95 15.65 -4.11
N ALA A 288 -11.25 16.83 -3.57
CA ALA A 288 -12.03 17.86 -4.28
C ALA A 288 -11.17 18.72 -5.22
N THR A 289 -9.84 18.66 -5.09
CA THR A 289 -8.91 19.53 -5.83
C THR A 289 -7.77 18.71 -6.46
N PRO A 290 -7.10 19.24 -7.50
CA PRO A 290 -5.92 18.61 -8.09
C PRO A 290 -4.78 18.33 -7.09
N MET A 291 -4.74 19.04 -5.95
CA MET A 291 -3.71 18.87 -4.91
C MET A 291 -3.68 17.46 -4.30
N PHE A 292 -4.77 16.69 -4.42
CA PHE A 292 -4.81 15.28 -3.98
C PHE A 292 -3.66 14.47 -4.60
N ASN A 293 -3.25 14.80 -5.83
CA ASN A 293 -2.12 14.19 -6.52
C ASN A 293 -0.81 14.29 -5.71
N THR A 294 -0.53 15.46 -5.14
CA THR A 294 0.67 15.73 -4.33
C THR A 294 0.65 14.93 -3.03
N THR A 295 -0.53 14.76 -2.44
CA THR A 295 -0.71 13.92 -1.24
C THR A 295 -0.32 12.47 -1.53
N CYS A 296 -0.82 11.89 -2.63
CA CYS A 296 -0.43 10.54 -3.06
C CYS A 296 1.06 10.44 -3.37
N PHE A 297 1.58 11.37 -4.17
CA PHE A 297 2.98 11.36 -4.59
C PHE A 297 3.95 11.42 -3.40
N ASN A 298 3.64 12.22 -2.38
CA ASN A 298 4.50 12.34 -1.20
C ASN A 298 4.72 11.00 -0.47
N CYS A 299 3.69 10.15 -0.34
CA CYS A 299 3.84 8.82 0.23
C CYS A 299 4.60 7.88 -0.72
N HIS A 300 4.42 8.04 -2.03
CA HIS A 300 5.08 7.22 -3.05
C HIS A 300 6.59 7.52 -3.23
N LYS A 301 7.10 8.63 -2.68
CA LYS A 301 8.54 8.96 -2.66
C LYS A 301 9.41 7.88 -2.01
N ILE A 302 8.86 7.08 -1.09
CA ILE A 302 9.58 5.97 -0.46
C ILE A 302 10.07 4.95 -1.51
N ALA A 303 9.30 4.75 -2.58
CA ALA A 303 9.64 3.87 -3.69
C ALA A 303 10.36 4.57 -4.85
N SER A 304 11.07 5.69 -4.62
CA SER A 304 11.74 6.44 -5.69
C SER A 304 12.75 5.63 -6.49
N GLY A 305 13.33 4.57 -5.91
CA GLY A 305 14.23 3.65 -6.62
C GLY A 305 13.56 2.80 -7.71
N ASN A 306 12.23 2.70 -7.67
CA ASN A 306 11.39 1.96 -8.63
C ASN A 306 10.43 2.92 -9.36
N ASP A 307 10.88 4.15 -9.61
CA ASP A 307 10.07 5.23 -10.19
C ASP A 307 8.72 5.39 -9.47
N TYR A 308 8.75 5.39 -8.14
CA TYR A 308 7.61 5.67 -7.26
C TYR A 308 6.53 4.57 -7.23
N VAL A 309 6.83 3.36 -7.71
CA VAL A 309 5.90 2.21 -7.71
C VAL A 309 6.32 1.16 -6.67
N PHE A 310 5.37 0.79 -5.80
CA PHE A 310 5.54 -0.26 -4.80
C PHE A 310 5.23 -1.66 -5.35
N ASN A 311 5.63 -2.70 -4.60
CA ASN A 311 5.20 -4.09 -4.78
C ASN A 311 5.48 -4.69 -6.17
N LEU A 312 6.47 -4.18 -6.91
CA LEU A 312 6.82 -4.71 -8.24
C LEU A 312 7.39 -6.14 -8.17
N PRO A 313 6.89 -7.09 -8.99
CA PRO A 313 7.36 -8.48 -9.03
C PRO A 313 8.69 -8.60 -9.78
N LEU A 314 9.70 -7.84 -9.34
CA LEU A 314 11.03 -7.90 -9.91
C LEU A 314 11.74 -9.13 -9.38
N ALA A 315 12.47 -9.81 -10.27
CA ALA A 315 13.41 -10.82 -9.84
C ALA A 315 14.49 -10.14 -8.99
N ASP A 316 14.44 -10.33 -7.67
CA ASP A 316 15.55 -10.00 -6.78
C ASP A 316 16.21 -11.31 -6.30
N LYS A 317 17.45 -11.21 -5.79
CA LYS A 317 18.22 -12.38 -5.36
C LYS A 317 17.70 -13.01 -4.06
N GLU A 318 16.83 -12.32 -3.32
CA GLU A 318 16.41 -12.70 -1.96
C GLU A 318 14.97 -13.25 -1.91
N ASN A 319 14.11 -12.79 -2.82
CA ASN A 319 12.70 -13.11 -2.96
C ASN A 319 12.42 -13.44 -4.43
N LYS A 320 12.21 -14.74 -4.70
CA LYS A 320 11.70 -15.22 -5.99
C LYS A 320 10.26 -14.76 -6.17
N ARG A 321 10.03 -13.50 -6.54
CA ARG A 321 8.71 -12.98 -6.87
C ARG A 321 8.40 -13.29 -8.34
N GLU A 322 7.21 -13.82 -8.59
CA GLU A 322 6.82 -14.23 -9.93
C GLU A 322 5.56 -13.49 -10.38
N MET A 323 5.61 -12.96 -11.61
CA MET A 323 4.46 -12.41 -12.32
C MET A 323 3.93 -13.47 -13.28
N PHE A 324 2.79 -14.08 -12.95
CA PHE A 324 2.17 -15.10 -13.79
C PHE A 324 1.46 -14.48 -14.99
N ASP A 325 1.79 -14.93 -16.21
CA ASP A 325 1.07 -14.57 -17.42
C ASP A 325 -0.18 -15.46 -17.58
N ALA A 326 -1.35 -14.87 -17.36
CA ALA A 326 -2.63 -15.56 -17.46
C ALA A 326 -3.17 -15.62 -18.90
N GLY A 327 -2.46 -15.05 -19.89
CA GLY A 327 -2.94 -14.91 -21.26
C GLY A 327 -4.26 -14.15 -21.31
N ASN A 328 -5.26 -14.74 -21.95
CA ASN A 328 -6.61 -14.17 -22.09
C ASN A 328 -7.55 -14.52 -20.92
N LEU A 329 -7.02 -14.94 -19.77
CA LEU A 329 -7.83 -15.21 -18.58
C LEU A 329 -7.87 -13.98 -17.68
N HIS A 330 -9.04 -13.73 -17.11
CA HIS A 330 -9.33 -12.57 -16.27
C HIS A 330 -9.55 -12.98 -14.83
N VAL A 331 -9.25 -12.09 -13.89
CA VAL A 331 -9.43 -12.37 -12.46
C VAL A 331 -10.92 -12.57 -12.16
N ILE A 332 -11.24 -13.68 -11.50
CA ILE A 332 -12.55 -13.97 -10.89
C ILE A 332 -12.52 -13.49 -9.44
N THR A 333 -11.49 -13.90 -8.70
CA THR A 333 -11.32 -13.57 -7.28
C THR A 333 -9.87 -13.76 -6.85
N SER A 334 -9.52 -13.23 -5.68
CA SER A 334 -8.24 -13.46 -5.02
C SER A 334 -8.46 -13.75 -3.55
N PHE A 335 -7.67 -14.62 -2.95
CA PHE A 335 -7.79 -14.96 -1.52
C PHE A 335 -6.41 -15.31 -0.97
N ALA A 336 -6.31 -15.48 0.35
CA ALA A 336 -5.08 -15.86 1.02
C ALA A 336 -5.39 -16.78 2.19
N ASN A 337 -4.39 -17.54 2.66
CA ASN A 337 -4.49 -18.24 3.92
C ASN A 337 -3.27 -17.91 4.79
N ARG A 338 -3.52 -17.39 6.00
CA ARG A 338 -2.49 -16.91 6.93
C ARG A 338 -1.71 -18.06 7.56
N GLN A 339 -2.36 -19.18 7.86
CA GLN A 339 -1.70 -20.35 8.47
C GLN A 339 -0.81 -21.08 7.45
N GLN A 340 -1.26 -21.16 6.20
CA GLN A 340 -0.51 -21.77 5.10
C GLN A 340 0.50 -20.81 4.44
N GLN A 341 0.51 -19.53 4.85
CA GLN A 341 1.29 -18.46 4.23
C GLN A 341 1.16 -18.44 2.71
N SER A 342 -0.07 -18.53 2.21
CA SER A 342 -0.37 -18.60 0.78
C SER A 342 -1.23 -17.43 0.31
N MET A 343 -1.13 -17.12 -0.97
CA MET A 343 -2.01 -16.16 -1.68
C MET A 343 -2.41 -16.78 -2.99
N SER A 344 -3.66 -16.62 -3.41
CA SER A 344 -4.14 -17.20 -4.64
C SER A 344 -4.95 -16.21 -5.46
N VAL A 345 -4.87 -16.37 -6.78
CA VAL A 345 -5.71 -15.66 -7.74
C VAL A 345 -6.36 -16.71 -8.63
N LEU A 346 -7.69 -16.70 -8.68
CA LEU A 346 -8.48 -17.52 -9.58
C LEU A 346 -8.78 -16.68 -10.82
N TYR A 347 -8.35 -17.18 -11.98
CA TYR A 347 -8.64 -16.60 -13.28
C TYR A 347 -9.66 -17.46 -14.03
N GLY A 348 -10.35 -16.87 -15.01
CA GLY A 348 -11.11 -17.62 -16.00
C GLY A 348 -11.34 -16.83 -17.28
N ASN A 349 -11.75 -17.53 -18.34
CA ASN A 349 -12.21 -16.88 -19.57
C ASN A 349 -13.60 -16.24 -19.36
N THR A 350 -14.10 -15.51 -20.36
CA THR A 350 -15.39 -14.80 -20.27
C THR A 350 -16.53 -15.72 -19.84
N SER A 351 -16.62 -16.93 -20.40
CA SER A 351 -17.63 -17.93 -20.03
C SER A 351 -17.51 -18.36 -18.57
N ALA A 352 -16.30 -18.67 -18.12
CA ALA A 352 -16.02 -19.05 -16.73
C ALA A 352 -16.37 -17.92 -15.74
N GLN A 353 -16.13 -16.65 -16.10
CA GLN A 353 -16.56 -15.52 -15.27
C GLN A 353 -18.09 -15.46 -15.14
N GLN A 354 -18.84 -15.67 -16.22
CA GLN A 354 -20.32 -15.71 -16.16
C GLN A 354 -20.81 -16.87 -15.29
N SER A 355 -20.19 -18.05 -15.39
CA SER A 355 -20.52 -19.20 -14.54
C SER A 355 -20.19 -18.94 -13.07
N ALA A 356 -19.09 -18.25 -12.76
CA ALA A 356 -18.79 -17.82 -11.39
C ALA A 356 -19.85 -16.84 -10.84
N LEU A 357 -20.33 -15.90 -11.67
CA LEU A 357 -21.38 -14.95 -11.29
C LEU A 357 -22.73 -15.61 -10.98
N THR A 358 -23.02 -16.74 -11.62
CA THR A 358 -24.25 -17.51 -11.38
C THR A 358 -24.10 -18.57 -10.28
N GLY A 359 -22.93 -18.63 -9.63
CA GLY A 359 -22.64 -19.53 -8.52
C GLY A 359 -22.29 -20.94 -8.96
N TYR A 360 -21.67 -21.10 -10.15
CA TYR A 360 -21.20 -22.38 -10.67
C TYR A 360 -22.30 -23.45 -10.79
N LYS A 361 -23.54 -23.01 -11.09
CA LYS A 361 -24.72 -23.89 -11.21
C LYS A 361 -24.81 -24.61 -12.54
N THR A 362 -24.36 -23.94 -13.59
CA THR A 362 -24.37 -24.43 -14.98
C THR A 362 -23.05 -24.08 -15.61
N TYR A 363 -22.52 -24.98 -16.43
CA TYR A 363 -21.27 -24.77 -17.14
C TYR A 363 -21.51 -24.87 -18.64
N VAL A 364 -20.72 -24.13 -19.42
CA VAL A 364 -20.73 -24.25 -20.89
C VAL A 364 -19.45 -24.91 -21.39
N PRO A 365 -19.48 -25.61 -22.54
CA PRO A 365 -18.28 -26.16 -23.16
C PRO A 365 -17.20 -25.09 -23.41
N GLY A 366 -15.94 -25.42 -23.12
CA GLY A 366 -14.80 -24.52 -23.35
C GLY A 366 -14.50 -23.52 -22.23
N GLU A 367 -15.12 -23.65 -21.06
CA GLU A 367 -14.74 -22.90 -19.86
C GLU A 367 -13.36 -23.32 -19.37
N ILE A 368 -12.58 -22.32 -18.95
CA ILE A 368 -11.26 -22.52 -18.35
C ILE A 368 -11.18 -21.69 -17.09
N PHE A 369 -10.90 -22.35 -15.97
CA PHE A 369 -10.55 -21.76 -14.70
C PHE A 369 -9.10 -22.08 -14.39
N ARG A 370 -8.33 -21.11 -13.90
CA ARG A 370 -6.91 -21.24 -13.57
C ARG A 370 -6.68 -20.69 -12.17
N LEU A 371 -6.41 -21.55 -11.20
CA LEU A 371 -6.00 -21.14 -9.87
C LEU A 371 -4.48 -21.08 -9.82
N VAL A 372 -3.93 -19.92 -9.49
CA VAL A 372 -2.51 -19.73 -9.26
C VAL A 372 -2.30 -19.43 -7.78
N THR A 373 -1.54 -20.27 -7.10
CA THR A 373 -1.19 -20.10 -5.69
C THR A 373 0.28 -19.73 -5.56
N TYR A 374 0.55 -18.70 -4.79
CA TYR A 374 1.86 -18.15 -4.48
C TYR A 374 2.16 -18.38 -3.00
N LYS A 375 3.45 -18.52 -2.67
CA LYS A 375 3.91 -18.27 -1.31
C LYS A 375 3.73 -16.79 -0.97
N GLN A 376 3.36 -16.49 0.26
CA GLN A 376 3.45 -15.12 0.78
C GLN A 376 4.91 -14.72 0.89
N ALA A 377 5.21 -13.49 0.49
CA ALA A 377 6.49 -12.83 0.70
C ALA A 377 6.28 -11.57 1.54
N ASP A 378 7.28 -11.24 2.36
CA ASP A 378 7.28 -10.00 3.13
C ASP A 378 7.32 -8.78 2.21
N ASN A 379 6.59 -7.73 2.61
CA ASN A 379 6.66 -6.46 1.92
C ASN A 379 7.78 -5.58 2.49
N LYS A 380 8.90 -5.47 1.75
CA LYS A 380 10.05 -4.65 2.14
C LYS A 380 9.75 -3.16 2.35
N TYR A 381 8.65 -2.65 1.79
CA TYR A 381 8.25 -1.25 1.91
C TYR A 381 7.16 -1.02 2.97
N TRP A 382 6.55 -2.08 3.50
CA TRP A 382 5.41 -1.94 4.40
C TRP A 382 5.22 -3.15 5.33
N PHE A 383 5.67 -3.03 6.58
CA PHE A 383 5.22 -3.87 7.68
C PHE A 383 3.70 -3.71 7.89
N GLY A 384 3.00 -4.84 8.04
CA GLY A 384 1.52 -4.87 7.96
C GLY A 384 0.99 -5.53 6.69
N SER A 385 1.87 -6.00 5.80
CA SER A 385 1.50 -6.47 4.46
C SER A 385 2.31 -7.68 4.00
N TYR A 386 1.63 -8.60 3.34
CA TYR A 386 2.23 -9.65 2.50
C TYR A 386 1.92 -9.40 1.02
N ILE A 387 2.83 -9.83 0.16
CA ILE A 387 2.71 -9.76 -1.30
C ILE A 387 2.97 -11.13 -1.92
N ASN A 388 2.58 -11.33 -3.18
CA ASN A 388 2.90 -12.58 -3.89
C ASN A 388 4.42 -12.78 -4.03
N GLY A 389 4.88 -13.96 -3.63
CA GLY A 389 6.23 -14.48 -3.86
C GLY A 389 6.26 -15.43 -5.05
N GLU A 390 6.87 -16.61 -4.85
CA GLU A 390 7.05 -17.63 -5.87
C GLU A 390 5.74 -18.38 -6.14
N VAL A 391 5.48 -18.74 -7.40
CA VAL A 391 4.34 -19.62 -7.71
C VAL A 391 4.59 -21.01 -7.13
N GLN A 392 3.70 -21.42 -6.24
CA GLN A 392 3.69 -22.72 -5.58
C GLN A 392 2.89 -23.75 -6.38
N SER A 393 1.73 -23.39 -6.91
CA SER A 393 0.93 -24.27 -7.76
C SER A 393 0.18 -23.52 -8.86
N ILE A 394 -0.06 -24.22 -9.96
CA ILE A 394 -0.97 -23.82 -11.03
C ILE A 394 -1.93 -24.99 -11.27
N GLU A 395 -3.21 -24.73 -11.08
CA GLU A 395 -4.28 -25.71 -11.19
C GLU A 395 -5.31 -25.24 -12.20
N THR A 396 -5.73 -26.13 -13.10
CA THR A 396 -6.71 -25.83 -14.15
C THR A 396 -7.95 -26.69 -13.97
N VAL A 397 -9.11 -26.05 -14.02
CA VAL A 397 -10.41 -26.73 -14.19
C VAL A 397 -10.97 -26.33 -15.55
N SER A 398 -11.42 -27.29 -16.34
CA SER A 398 -12.01 -27.03 -17.65
C SER A 398 -13.23 -27.88 -17.91
N THR A 399 -14.16 -27.38 -18.72
CA THR A 399 -15.26 -28.18 -19.28
C THR A 399 -14.83 -28.80 -20.60
N ALA A 400 -15.38 -29.97 -20.92
CA ALA A 400 -15.14 -30.60 -22.21
C ALA A 400 -15.62 -29.67 -23.35
N SER A 401 -14.88 -29.61 -24.44
CA SER A 401 -15.22 -28.81 -25.64
C SER A 401 -16.35 -29.40 -26.48
N ASP A 402 -16.73 -30.65 -26.22
CA ASP A 402 -17.75 -31.35 -26.99
C ASP A 402 -19.15 -30.97 -26.51
N ALA A 403 -19.99 -30.54 -27.44
CA ALA A 403 -21.34 -30.00 -27.23
C ALA A 403 -22.34 -30.97 -26.53
N GLY A 404 -21.92 -32.18 -26.16
CA GLY A 404 -22.73 -33.20 -25.51
C GLY A 404 -22.41 -33.48 -24.03
N VAL A 405 -21.37 -32.87 -23.45
CA VAL A 405 -20.94 -33.17 -22.06
C VAL A 405 -20.59 -31.89 -21.27
N ALA A 406 -21.49 -30.92 -21.25
CA ALA A 406 -21.32 -29.66 -20.53
C ALA A 406 -21.10 -29.84 -19.00
N ASP A 407 -21.49 -30.99 -18.44
CA ASP A 407 -21.45 -31.25 -16.99
C ASP A 407 -20.17 -31.96 -16.49
N LYS A 408 -19.21 -32.29 -17.36
CA LYS A 408 -17.97 -32.96 -16.94
C LYS A 408 -16.82 -31.97 -16.79
N LEU A 409 -16.59 -31.55 -15.56
CA LEU A 409 -15.40 -30.80 -15.17
C LEU A 409 -14.17 -31.72 -15.14
N THR A 410 -13.08 -31.26 -15.72
CA THR A 410 -11.76 -31.92 -15.67
C THR A 410 -10.82 -31.07 -14.84
N TYR A 411 -10.06 -31.70 -13.96
CA TYR A 411 -9.04 -31.05 -13.14
C TYR A 411 -7.64 -31.49 -13.57
N LYS A 412 -6.71 -30.54 -13.65
CA LYS A 412 -5.30 -30.76 -13.95
C LYS A 412 -4.42 -29.90 -13.05
N LEU A 413 -3.43 -30.52 -12.42
CA LEU A 413 -2.32 -29.81 -11.77
C LEU A 413 -1.21 -29.58 -12.81
N GLU A 414 -0.95 -28.32 -13.17
CA GLU A 414 0.06 -27.95 -14.17
C GLU A 414 1.45 -27.74 -13.55
N ARG A 415 1.49 -27.22 -12.32
CA ARG A 415 2.71 -27.00 -11.54
C ARG A 415 2.42 -27.19 -10.07
N GLY A 416 3.40 -27.68 -9.32
CA GLY A 416 3.34 -27.79 -7.86
C GLY A 416 3.12 -29.22 -7.37
N GLN A 417 2.76 -29.34 -6.10
CA GLN A 417 2.45 -30.62 -5.45
C GLN A 417 0.93 -30.84 -5.39
N TRP A 418 0.52 -32.11 -5.44
CA TRP A 418 -0.89 -32.46 -5.34
C TRP A 418 -1.46 -32.03 -3.98
N PRO A 419 -2.65 -31.40 -3.91
CA PRO A 419 -3.24 -30.98 -2.64
C PRO A 419 -3.47 -32.17 -1.71
N THR A 420 -3.06 -32.03 -0.45
CA THR A 420 -3.28 -33.03 0.61
C THR A 420 -4.32 -32.55 1.60
N GLY A 421 -5.18 -33.46 2.07
CA GLY A 421 -6.12 -33.19 3.16
C GLY A 421 -5.42 -33.18 4.52
N ASN A 422 -6.18 -32.91 5.59
CA ASN A 422 -5.64 -32.83 6.96
C ASN A 422 -4.99 -34.14 7.45
N ALA A 423 -5.41 -35.28 6.91
CA ALA A 423 -4.83 -36.59 7.21
C ALA A 423 -3.59 -36.94 6.35
N GLY A 424 -3.15 -36.03 5.47
CA GLY A 424 -2.04 -36.26 4.52
C GLY A 424 -2.46 -36.97 3.23
N ASP A 425 -3.71 -37.44 3.14
CA ASP A 425 -4.24 -38.11 1.95
C ASP A 425 -4.41 -37.17 0.76
N LYS A 426 -4.25 -37.70 -0.45
CA LYS A 426 -4.48 -36.93 -1.68
C LYS A 426 -5.94 -36.51 -1.79
N VAL A 427 -6.18 -35.22 -1.99
CA VAL A 427 -7.53 -34.68 -2.24
C VAL A 427 -8.02 -35.19 -3.60
N SER A 428 -9.26 -35.67 -3.68
CA SER A 428 -9.82 -36.12 -4.96
C SER A 428 -10.02 -34.92 -5.91
N PRO A 429 -9.94 -35.12 -7.24
CA PRO A 429 -10.24 -34.06 -8.20
C PRO A 429 -11.58 -33.35 -7.94
N ALA A 430 -12.63 -34.12 -7.64
CA ALA A 430 -13.96 -33.58 -7.35
C ALA A 430 -13.97 -32.70 -6.07
N ALA A 431 -13.31 -33.14 -5.00
CA ALA A 431 -13.19 -32.35 -3.78
C ALA A 431 -12.38 -31.07 -4.02
N ARG A 432 -11.32 -31.14 -4.83
CA ARG A 432 -10.50 -29.97 -5.16
C ARG A 432 -11.28 -28.96 -6.01
N ILE A 433 -12.01 -29.40 -7.03
CA ILE A 433 -12.90 -28.55 -7.83
C ILE A 433 -13.91 -27.84 -6.93
N SER A 434 -14.58 -28.57 -6.03
CA SER A 434 -15.54 -28.00 -5.09
C SER A 434 -14.91 -26.92 -4.21
N ALA A 435 -13.69 -27.16 -3.71
CA ALA A 435 -12.96 -26.16 -2.93
C ALA A 435 -12.63 -24.90 -3.76
N ILE A 436 -12.16 -25.03 -5.01
CA ILE A 436 -11.87 -23.89 -5.90
C ILE A 436 -13.14 -23.07 -6.13
N PHE A 437 -14.28 -23.72 -6.38
CA PHE A 437 -15.56 -23.07 -6.68
C PHE A 437 -16.33 -22.60 -5.44
N SER A 438 -15.85 -22.91 -4.23
CA SER A 438 -16.39 -22.33 -3.00
C SER A 438 -16.06 -20.84 -2.85
N HIS A 439 -15.04 -20.35 -3.58
CA HIS A 439 -14.66 -18.95 -3.58
C HIS A 439 -15.57 -18.13 -4.50
N LYS A 440 -16.23 -17.14 -3.89
CA LYS A 440 -17.10 -16.21 -4.60
C LYS A 440 -16.28 -15.27 -5.49
N PRO A 441 -16.80 -14.90 -6.68
CA PRO A 441 -16.20 -13.83 -7.48
C PRO A 441 -16.18 -12.52 -6.69
N SER A 442 -15.09 -11.76 -6.82
CA SER A 442 -14.94 -10.42 -6.21
C SER A 442 -14.71 -9.33 -7.25
N VAL A 443 -14.30 -9.71 -8.45
CA VAL A 443 -14.20 -8.81 -9.60
C VAL A 443 -15.48 -8.94 -10.39
N PHE A 444 -16.20 -7.83 -10.49
CA PHE A 444 -17.45 -7.76 -11.21
C PHE A 444 -17.28 -6.86 -12.45
N PRO A 445 -17.83 -7.26 -13.62
CA PRO A 445 -17.89 -6.45 -14.85
C PRO A 445 -18.25 -4.98 -14.61
#